data_AF-A0A0R2NVT0-F1
#
_entry.id   AF-A0A0R2NVT0-F1
#
_cell.length_a   1.000
_cell.length_b   1.000
_cell.length_c   1.000
_cell.angle_alpha   90.00
_cell.angle_beta   90.00
_cell.angle_gamma   90.00
#
_symmetry.space_group_name_H-M   'P 1'
#
loop_
_entity.id
_entity.type
_entity.pdbx_description
1 polymer ?
#
loop_
_entity_poly.entity_id
_entity_poly.type
_entity_poly.pdbx_seq_one_letter_code
_entity_poly.pdbx_strand_id
1 'polypeptide(L)'
;SIDDKIRKIILIEYYARFKKNSKTPEMHMYNFPGLKEMDNEIIFKNAKYLIDANLVRGGIDEEKDHSFPWITRLTPTGIKLIEEE
;
A
#
# COMPACT_ATOMS: atom_id res chain seq x y z
N SER A 1 -9.03 12.42 -4.36
CA SER A 1 -10.22 11.59 -4.04
C SER A 1 -9.95 10.73 -2.81
N ILE A 2 -10.91 9.89 -2.37
CA ILE A 2 -10.67 8.89 -1.31
C ILE A 2 -9.58 7.89 -1.73
N ASP A 3 -9.55 7.53 -3.01
CA ASP A 3 -8.55 6.62 -3.58
C ASP A 3 -7.13 7.21 -3.50
N ASP A 4 -6.97 8.49 -3.84
CA ASP A 4 -5.65 9.15 -3.73
C ASP A 4 -5.16 9.19 -2.28
N LYS A 5 -6.08 9.41 -1.32
CA LYS A 5 -5.77 9.40 0.11
C LYS A 5 -5.27 8.01 0.55
N ILE A 6 -5.96 6.94 0.15
CA ILE A 6 -5.54 5.56 0.47
C ILE A 6 -4.17 5.25 -0.13
N ARG A 7 -4.01 5.52 -1.44
CA ARG A 7 -2.75 5.28 -2.15
C ARG A 7 -1.59 6.01 -1.50
N LYS A 8 -1.78 7.28 -1.13
CA LYS A 8 -0.78 8.09 -0.44
C LYS A 8 -0.40 7.53 0.93
N ILE A 9 -1.37 7.09 1.73
CA ILE A 9 -1.11 6.46 3.05
C ILE A 9 -0.24 5.21 2.87
N ILE A 10 -0.59 4.33 1.94
CA ILE A 10 0.16 3.10 1.66
C ILE A 10 1.58 3.44 1.21
N LEU A 11 1.71 4.31 0.20
CA LEU A 11 2.99 4.70 -0.37
C LEU A 11 3.93 5.33 0.67
N ILE A 12 3.43 6.26 1.48
CA ILE A 12 4.21 6.92 2.54
C ILE A 12 4.70 5.91 3.58
N GLU A 13 3.85 4.99 4.04
CA GLU A 13 4.26 3.99 5.03
C GLU A 13 5.34 3.05 4.47
N TYR A 14 5.20 2.58 3.23
CA TYR A 14 6.24 1.76 2.60
C TYR A 14 7.52 2.54 2.27
N TYR A 15 7.42 3.84 2.00
CA TYR A 15 8.59 4.71 1.89
C TYR A 15 9.32 4.87 3.22
N ALA A 16 8.56 5.01 4.31
CA ALA A 16 9.13 5.08 5.64
C ALA A 16 9.86 3.77 6.02
N ARG A 17 9.26 2.62 5.68
CA ARG A 17 9.92 1.31 5.82
C ARG A 17 11.21 1.23 5.01
N PHE A 18 11.18 1.69 3.75
CA PHE A 18 12.36 1.72 2.88
C PHE A 18 13.50 2.57 3.45
N LYS A 19 13.19 3.75 4.01
CA LYS A 19 14.19 4.63 4.67
C LYS A 19 14.52 4.19 6.11
N LYS A 20 13.98 3.05 6.58
CA LYS A 20 14.15 2.51 7.95
C LYS A 20 13.72 3.47 9.06
N ASN A 21 12.70 4.29 8.81
CA ASN A 21 12.15 5.24 9.79
C ASN A 21 10.66 5.01 10.11
N SER A 22 10.04 3.94 9.57
CA SER A 22 8.69 3.54 9.98
C SER A 22 8.67 3.16 11.46
N LYS A 23 7.66 3.65 12.17
CA LYS A 23 7.38 3.29 13.57
C LYS A 23 6.61 1.97 13.68
N THR A 24 6.08 1.47 12.57
CA THR A 24 5.19 0.30 12.49
C THR A 24 5.55 -0.61 11.30
N PRO A 25 6.82 -1.04 11.17
CA PRO A 25 7.31 -1.71 9.96
C PRO A 25 6.69 -3.09 9.71
N GLU A 26 6.19 -3.75 10.75
CA GLU A 26 5.57 -5.08 10.69
C GLU A 26 4.04 -5.04 10.58
N MET A 27 3.45 -3.84 10.67
CA MET A 27 1.99 -3.68 10.67
C MET A 27 1.40 -4.08 9.32
N HIS A 28 0.31 -4.85 9.34
CA HIS A 28 -0.45 -5.15 8.13
C HIS A 28 -1.13 -3.89 7.60
N MET A 29 -1.21 -3.73 6.27
CA MET A 29 -1.72 -2.51 5.63
C MET A 29 -3.14 -2.13 6.07
N TYR A 30 -4.07 -3.08 6.17
CA TYR A 30 -5.42 -2.84 6.69
C TYR A 30 -5.45 -2.28 8.11
N ASN A 31 -4.37 -2.45 8.88
CA ASN A 31 -4.26 -1.96 10.25
C ASN A 31 -3.54 -0.61 10.34
N PHE A 32 -3.11 -0.01 9.23
CA PHE A 32 -2.49 1.31 9.24
C PHE A 32 -3.46 2.33 9.88
N PRO A 33 -2.99 3.20 10.80
CA PRO A 33 -3.86 4.13 11.49
C PRO A 33 -4.73 4.97 10.56
N GLY A 34 -4.21 5.36 9.40
CA GLY A 34 -4.94 6.12 8.38
C GLY A 34 -5.95 5.33 7.55
N LEU A 35 -5.93 3.99 7.62
CA LEU A 35 -6.81 3.09 6.87
C LEU A 35 -7.85 2.37 7.75
N LYS A 36 -7.71 2.42 9.07
CA LYS A 36 -8.51 1.64 10.03
C LYS A 36 -10.03 1.84 9.93
N GLU A 37 -10.47 3.03 9.51
CA GLU A 37 -11.89 3.37 9.35
C GLU A 37 -12.37 3.29 7.89
N MET A 38 -11.51 2.85 6.96
CA MET A 38 -11.85 2.76 5.54
C MET A 38 -12.36 1.38 5.18
N ASP A 39 -13.21 1.32 4.15
CA ASP A 39 -13.72 0.06 3.62
C ASP A 39 -12.58 -0.79 3.03
N ASN A 40 -12.50 -2.04 3.47
CA ASN A 40 -11.51 -3.02 3.03
C ASN A 40 -11.56 -3.26 1.52
N GLU A 41 -12.73 -3.17 0.89
CA GLU A 41 -12.86 -3.33 -0.57
C GLU A 41 -12.22 -2.15 -1.31
N ILE A 42 -12.33 -0.94 -0.78
CA ILE A 42 -11.68 0.25 -1.36
C ILE A 42 -10.16 0.18 -1.15
N ILE A 43 -9.71 -0.24 0.03
CA ILE A 43 -8.29 -0.49 0.30
C ILE A 43 -7.75 -1.55 -0.66
N PHE A 44 -8.49 -2.65 -0.87
CA PHE A 44 -8.14 -3.71 -1.81
C PHE A 44 -7.90 -3.17 -3.22
N LYS A 45 -8.89 -2.43 -3.77
CA LYS A 45 -8.81 -1.87 -5.14
C LYS A 45 -7.60 -0.96 -5.30
N ASN A 46 -7.31 -0.13 -4.30
CA ASN A 46 -6.18 0.79 -4.34
C ASN A 46 -4.84 0.05 -4.21
N ALA A 47 -4.74 -0.96 -3.36
CA ALA A 47 -3.53 -1.78 -3.26
C ALA A 47 -3.26 -2.53 -4.57
N LYS A 48 -4.31 -3.13 -5.17
CA LYS A 48 -4.22 -3.75 -6.49
C LYS A 48 -3.75 -2.76 -7.55
N TYR A 49 -4.31 -1.55 -7.59
CA TYR A 49 -3.85 -0.50 -8.50
C TYR A 49 -2.35 -0.21 -8.34
N LEU A 50 -1.86 -0.06 -7.11
CA LEU A 50 -0.44 0.22 -6.87
C LEU A 50 0.47 -0.92 -7.38
N ILE A 51 0.02 -2.17 -7.24
CA ILE A 51 0.72 -3.36 -7.75
C ILE A 51 0.72 -3.35 -9.28
N ASP A 52 -0.46 -3.22 -9.90
CA ASP A 52 -0.64 -3.22 -11.36
C ASP A 52 0.14 -2.07 -12.03
N ALA A 53 0.14 -0.89 -11.39
CA ALA A 53 0.89 0.29 -11.85
C ALA A 53 2.41 0.19 -11.56
N ASN A 54 2.88 -0.92 -10.99
CA ASN A 54 4.28 -1.16 -10.68
C ASN A 54 4.90 -0.08 -9.77
N LEU A 55 4.11 0.49 -8.86
CA LEU A 55 4.57 1.44 -7.82
C LEU A 55 5.07 0.70 -6.57
N VAL A 56 4.56 -0.51 -6.35
CA VAL A 56 4.96 -1.39 -5.26
C VAL A 56 5.25 -2.80 -5.79
N ARG A 57 6.05 -3.56 -5.05
CA ARG A 57 6.20 -5.01 -5.22
C ARG A 57 5.23 -5.70 -4.28
N GLY A 58 4.40 -6.55 -4.84
CA GLY A 58 3.33 -7.23 -4.13
C GLY A 58 2.68 -8.29 -5.00
N GLY A 59 1.60 -8.84 -4.49
CA GLY A 59 0.77 -9.82 -5.17
C GLY A 59 -0.64 -9.81 -4.62
N ILE A 60 -1.49 -10.66 -5.20
CA ILE A 60 -2.82 -10.96 -4.69
C ILE A 60 -2.83 -12.45 -4.38
N ASP A 61 -3.06 -12.79 -3.13
CA ASP A 61 -3.31 -14.17 -2.74
C ASP A 61 -4.81 -14.45 -2.93
N GLU A 62 -5.13 -15.57 -3.57
CA GLU A 62 -6.49 -16.04 -3.79
C GLU A 62 -6.74 -17.24 -2.88
N GLU A 63 -7.72 -17.13 -1.97
CA GLU A 63 -8.15 -18.21 -1.10
C GLU A 63 -9.67 -18.38 -1.18
N LYS A 64 -10.11 -19.44 -1.85
CA LYS A 64 -11.53 -19.72 -2.13
C LYS A 64 -12.20 -18.52 -2.81
N ASP A 65 -13.15 -17.88 -2.11
CA ASP A 65 -13.93 -16.74 -2.59
C ASP A 65 -13.36 -15.39 -2.12
N HIS A 66 -12.15 -15.39 -1.56
CA HIS A 66 -11.49 -14.20 -1.04
C HIS A 66 -10.16 -13.92 -1.75
N SER A 67 -9.86 -12.64 -1.91
CA SER A 67 -8.60 -12.16 -2.45
C SER A 67 -7.97 -11.14 -1.51
N PHE A 68 -6.67 -11.25 -1.29
CA PHE A 68 -5.94 -10.39 -0.36
C PHE A 68 -4.67 -9.83 -1.01
N PRO A 69 -4.50 -8.50 -1.09
CA PRO A 69 -3.30 -7.91 -1.62
C PRO A 69 -2.25 -7.84 -0.53
N TRP A 70 -1.03 -8.21 -0.86
CA TRP A 70 0.13 -8.00 -0.01
C TRP A 70 1.17 -7.15 -0.73
N ILE A 71 1.90 -6.35 0.03
CA ILE A 71 2.96 -5.48 -0.47
C ILE A 71 4.22 -5.74 0.36
N THR A 72 5.36 -5.85 -0.29
CA THR A 72 6.66 -6.07 0.36
C THR A 72 7.51 -4.82 0.40
N ARG A 73 7.55 -4.04 -0.69
CA ARG A 73 8.38 -2.85 -0.81
C ARG A 73 7.91 -1.92 -1.92
N LEU A 74 8.39 -0.68 -1.93
CA LEU A 74 8.29 0.18 -3.11
C LEU A 74 9.17 -0.31 -4.25
N THR A 75 8.76 0.00 -5.48
CA THR A 75 9.63 -0.07 -6.66
C THR A 75 10.42 1.24 -6.81
N PRO A 76 11.44 1.30 -7.68
CA PRO A 76 12.08 2.57 -8.02
C PRO A 76 11.09 3.63 -8.53
N THR A 77 10.07 3.21 -9.30
CA THR A 77 9.01 4.11 -9.79
C THR A 77 8.16 4.66 -8.66
N GLY A 78 7.77 3.82 -7.69
CA GLY A 78 7.02 4.28 -6.53
C GLY A 78 7.82 5.20 -5.61
N ILE A 79 9.12 4.95 -5.45
CA ILE A 79 10.03 5.85 -4.71
C ILE A 79 10.07 7.21 -5.40
N LYS A 80 10.33 7.22 -6.72
CA LYS A 80 10.41 8.44 -7.51
C LYS A 80 9.12 9.27 -7.43
N LEU A 81 7.96 8.62 -7.54
CA LEU A 81 6.66 9.28 -7.42
C LEU A 81 6.51 10.05 -6.10
N ILE A 82 6.97 9.47 -4.98
CA ILE A 82 6.89 10.10 -3.65
C ILE A 82 7.92 11.23 -3.50
N GLU A 83 9.11 11.07 -4.08
CA GLU A 83 10.19 12.07 -4.01
C GLU A 83 9.94 13.29 -4.94
N GLU A 84 9.09 13.15 -5.96
CA GLU A 84 8.72 14.21 -6.91
C GLU A 84 7.39 14.94 -6.58
N GLU A 85 6.61 14.45 -5.61
CA GLU A 85 5.43 15.13 -5.05
C GLU A 85 5.80 16.24 -4.06
#